data_AF-Q2NWU9-F1
#
_entry.id   AF-Q2NWU9-F1
#
_cell.length_a   1.000
_cell.length_b   1.000
_cell.length_c   1.000
_cell.angle_alpha   90.00
_cell.angle_beta   90.00
_cell.angle_gamma   90.00
#
_symmetry.space_group_name_H-M   'P 1'
#
loop_
_entity.id
_entity.type
_entity.pdbx_description
1 polymer ?
#
loop_
_entity_poly.entity_id
_entity_poly.type
_entity_poly.pdbx_seq_one_letter_code
_entity_poly.pdbx_strand_id
1 'polypeptide(L)'
;MLSVFRHIASVFQGIPRRLASLVRCRTALRSLDISTTGLTTKKPQAAGILRYLDHLVKETDIGWAEVNHDNPERLCDQVARRNFNRTVLTAELESQSFNACTRMLAHLEGGYGQHLRGVLDFAAEQVGQTEEDPVKVSTAYKYPTLIEDIIIALHERLGRYDVLVDPGAYIQRHSELTSKDIKALSSVGIGADLLTANA
;
A
#
# COMPACT_ATOMS: atom_id res chain seq x y z
N MET A 1 21.08 31.35 23.97
CA MET A 1 21.82 30.80 22.81
C MET A 1 22.07 29.29 22.86
N LEU A 2 22.23 28.66 24.04
CA LEU A 2 22.48 27.20 24.14
C LEU A 2 21.32 26.27 23.73
N SER A 3 20.05 26.71 23.80
CA SER A 3 18.90 25.85 23.43
C SER A 3 18.68 25.74 21.92
N VAL A 4 19.00 26.79 21.16
CA VAL A 4 18.88 26.82 19.69
C VAL A 4 19.91 25.87 19.06
N PHE A 5 21.14 25.85 19.59
CA PHE A 5 22.18 24.91 19.13
C PHE A 5 21.84 23.44 19.42
N ARG A 6 21.16 23.15 20.54
CA ARG A 6 20.71 21.80 20.86
C ARG A 6 19.60 21.32 19.92
N HIS A 7 18.70 22.22 19.51
CA HIS A 7 17.63 21.93 18.55
C HIS A 7 18.17 21.77 17.12
N ILE A 8 19.11 22.62 16.71
CA ILE A 8 19.80 22.49 15.42
C ILE A 8 20.59 21.17 15.38
N ALA A 9 21.34 20.84 16.44
CA ALA A 9 22.07 19.57 16.50
C ALA A 9 21.14 18.33 16.44
N SER A 10 19.96 18.35 17.09
CA SER A 10 19.02 17.22 16.99
C SER A 10 18.39 17.10 15.61
N VAL A 11 18.11 18.22 14.94
CA VAL A 11 17.61 18.24 13.55
C VAL A 11 18.66 17.68 12.58
N PHE A 12 19.93 18.09 12.73
CA PHE A 12 21.03 17.59 11.90
C PHE A 12 21.44 16.14 12.21
N GLN A 13 21.13 15.60 13.40
CA GLN A 13 21.31 14.17 13.70
C GLN A 13 20.13 13.30 13.21
N GLY A 14 18.92 13.87 13.07
CA GLY A 14 17.75 13.19 12.53
C GLY A 14 17.77 13.02 11.00
N ILE A 15 18.41 13.95 10.28
CA ILE A 15 18.52 13.92 8.80
C ILE A 15 19.33 12.71 8.30
N PRO A 16 20.52 12.38 8.84
CA PRO A 16 21.28 11.18 8.46
C PRO A 16 20.55 9.89 8.76
N ARG A 17 19.78 9.81 9.85
CA ARG A 17 19.00 8.60 10.21
C ARG A 17 17.81 8.40 9.27
N ARG A 18 17.08 9.47 8.93
CA ARG A 18 16.00 9.42 7.93
C ARG A 18 16.52 9.09 6.53
N LEU A 19 17.69 9.61 6.16
CA LEU A 19 18.33 9.26 4.90
C LEU A 19 18.87 7.82 4.91
N ALA A 20 19.43 7.34 6.01
CA ALA A 20 19.90 5.97 6.16
C ALA A 20 18.75 4.96 6.16
N SER A 21 17.62 5.27 6.79
CA SER A 21 16.40 4.45 6.69
C SER A 21 15.81 4.50 5.29
N LEU A 22 15.82 5.65 4.60
CA LEU A 22 15.44 5.74 3.19
C LEU A 22 16.39 4.97 2.28
N VAL A 23 17.69 4.88 2.61
CA VAL A 23 18.69 4.08 1.89
C VAL A 23 18.51 2.58 2.16
N ARG A 24 18.21 2.19 3.40
CA ARG A 24 17.91 0.80 3.78
C ARG A 24 16.57 0.36 3.21
N CYS A 25 15.54 1.18 3.29
CA CYS A 25 14.31 1.07 2.51
C CYS A 25 14.65 0.98 1.04
N ARG A 26 15.52 1.81 0.45
CA ARG A 26 15.93 1.69 -0.97
C ARG A 26 16.58 0.34 -1.31
N THR A 27 17.23 -0.30 -0.35
CA THR A 27 17.90 -1.59 -0.55
C THR A 27 16.89 -2.75 -0.41
N ALA A 28 15.93 -2.65 0.51
CA ALA A 28 14.81 -3.57 0.64
C ALA A 28 13.76 -3.38 -0.48
N LEU A 29 13.57 -2.14 -0.94
CA LEU A 29 12.79 -1.71 -2.11
C LEU A 29 13.33 -2.30 -3.42
N ARG A 30 14.59 -2.79 -3.48
CA ARG A 30 15.06 -3.54 -4.65
C ARG A 30 14.32 -4.88 -4.83
N SER A 31 13.61 -5.35 -3.80
CA SER A 31 12.69 -6.50 -3.90
C SER A 31 11.24 -6.11 -4.19
N LEU A 32 10.88 -4.83 -4.03
CA LEU A 32 9.61 -4.26 -4.44
C LEU A 32 9.72 -3.84 -5.90
N ASP A 33 9.26 -4.73 -6.77
CA ASP A 33 9.12 -4.41 -8.18
C ASP A 33 7.66 -4.53 -8.58
N ILE A 34 6.97 -3.38 -8.64
CA ILE A 34 5.60 -3.26 -9.13
C ILE A 34 5.43 -3.83 -10.55
N SER A 35 6.50 -3.99 -11.33
CA SER A 35 6.42 -4.64 -12.65
C SER A 35 5.97 -6.11 -12.54
N THR A 36 6.24 -6.77 -11.41
CA THR A 36 5.84 -8.17 -11.14
C THR A 36 4.34 -8.35 -10.92
N THR A 37 3.60 -7.25 -10.70
CA THR A 37 2.14 -7.27 -10.51
C THR A 37 1.36 -7.66 -11.76
N GLY A 38 1.99 -7.53 -12.93
CA GLY A 38 1.31 -7.65 -14.21
C GLY A 38 0.54 -6.40 -14.64
N LEU A 39 0.52 -5.32 -13.85
CA LEU A 39 -0.11 -4.04 -14.22
C LEU A 39 0.57 -3.37 -15.43
N THR A 40 1.83 -3.69 -15.71
CA THR A 40 2.52 -3.23 -16.93
C THR A 40 2.17 -4.05 -18.17
N THR A 41 1.40 -5.14 -18.02
CA THR A 41 1.01 -6.03 -19.12
C THR A 41 -0.36 -5.66 -19.70
N LYS A 42 -0.79 -6.37 -20.74
CA LYS A 42 -2.15 -6.20 -21.31
C LYS A 42 -3.25 -6.75 -20.40
N LYS A 43 -2.93 -7.68 -19.48
CA LYS A 43 -3.90 -8.36 -18.62
C LYS A 43 -3.36 -8.36 -17.18
N PRO A 44 -3.79 -7.41 -16.34
CA PRO A 44 -3.45 -7.38 -14.93
C PRO A 44 -3.78 -8.70 -14.22
N GLN A 45 -3.01 -9.04 -13.20
CA GLN A 45 -3.20 -10.28 -12.43
C GLN A 45 -3.49 -9.95 -10.97
N ALA A 46 -4.69 -10.27 -10.50
CA ALA A 46 -5.12 -10.03 -9.12
C ALA A 46 -4.15 -10.61 -8.09
N ALA A 47 -3.68 -11.85 -8.28
CA ALA A 47 -2.71 -12.47 -7.37
C ALA A 47 -1.34 -11.77 -7.39
N GLY A 48 -0.92 -11.20 -8.53
CA GLY A 48 0.33 -10.46 -8.63
C GLY A 48 0.26 -9.16 -7.83
N ILE A 49 -0.83 -8.39 -8.01
CA ILE A 49 -1.03 -7.14 -7.26
C ILE A 49 -1.21 -7.39 -5.76
N LEU A 50 -1.94 -8.41 -5.34
CA LEU A 50 -2.14 -8.71 -3.91
C LEU A 50 -0.83 -9.12 -3.22
N ARG A 51 0.00 -9.96 -3.85
CA ARG A 51 1.32 -10.29 -3.29
C ARG A 51 2.23 -9.09 -3.18
N TYR A 52 2.18 -8.20 -4.17
CA TYR A 52 2.92 -6.94 -4.11
C TYR A 52 2.41 -6.06 -2.98
N LEU A 53 1.10 -5.91 -2.78
CA LEU A 53 0.53 -5.17 -1.66
C LEU A 53 0.94 -5.78 -0.31
N ASP A 54 0.91 -7.10 -0.18
CA ASP A 54 1.35 -7.82 1.03
C ASP A 54 2.84 -7.57 1.34
N HIS A 55 3.68 -7.63 0.31
CA HIS A 55 5.10 -7.30 0.44
C HIS A 55 5.29 -5.82 0.81
N LEU A 56 4.55 -4.91 0.17
CA LEU A 56 4.62 -3.47 0.44
C LEU A 56 4.17 -3.14 1.87
N VAL A 57 3.13 -3.79 2.40
CA VAL A 57 2.73 -3.64 3.82
C VAL A 57 3.90 -4.01 4.73
N LYS A 58 4.51 -5.18 4.54
CA LYS A 58 5.59 -5.67 5.41
C LYS A 58 6.79 -4.74 5.39
N GLU A 59 7.24 -4.34 4.20
CA GLU A 59 8.39 -3.44 4.04
C GLU A 59 8.11 -2.05 4.62
N THR A 60 6.92 -1.51 4.37
CA THR A 60 6.56 -0.18 4.88
C THR A 60 6.30 -0.20 6.38
N ASP A 61 5.83 -1.29 6.97
CA ASP A 61 5.68 -1.44 8.43
C ASP A 61 7.04 -1.46 9.13
N ILE A 62 8.00 -2.23 8.58
CA ILE A 62 9.38 -2.26 9.08
C ILE A 62 10.01 -0.86 9.00
N GLY A 63 9.96 -0.24 7.81
CA GLY A 63 10.54 1.08 7.61
C GLY A 63 9.88 2.16 8.48
N TRP A 64 8.57 2.08 8.69
CA TRP A 64 7.84 3.00 9.57
C TRP A 64 8.26 2.87 11.03
N ALA A 65 8.38 1.63 11.53
CA ALA A 65 8.85 1.36 12.88
C ALA A 65 10.30 1.83 13.08
N GLU A 66 11.20 1.59 12.12
CA GLU A 66 12.59 2.05 12.19
C GLU A 66 12.70 3.58 12.25
N VAL A 67 11.93 4.30 11.43
CA VAL A 67 11.97 5.78 11.41
C VAL A 67 11.40 6.42 12.67
N ASN A 68 10.46 5.74 13.34
CA ASN A 68 9.71 6.30 14.47
C ASN A 68 9.95 5.56 15.79
N HIS A 69 11.00 4.75 15.91
CA HIS A 69 11.31 4.00 17.14
C HIS A 69 11.41 4.88 18.40
N ASP A 70 11.94 6.10 18.26
CA ASP A 70 12.07 7.09 19.34
C ASP A 70 10.84 8.04 19.45
N ASN A 71 9.79 7.84 18.64
CA ASN A 71 8.63 8.73 18.57
C ASN A 71 7.30 7.92 18.55
N PRO A 72 6.86 7.40 19.70
CA PRO A 72 5.67 6.56 19.79
C PRO A 72 4.37 7.29 19.46
N GLU A 73 4.26 8.60 19.74
CA GLU A 73 3.08 9.40 19.40
C GLU A 73 2.85 9.41 17.88
N ARG A 74 3.94 9.46 17.10
CA ARG A 74 3.88 9.47 15.65
C ARG A 74 3.45 8.12 15.07
N LEU A 75 3.58 7.00 15.78
CA LEU A 75 3.18 5.68 15.29
C LEU A 75 1.67 5.60 15.01
N CYS A 76 0.86 6.37 15.75
CA CYS A 76 -0.60 6.42 15.60
C CYS A 76 -1.07 7.50 14.61
N ASP A 77 -0.17 8.29 14.04
CA ASP A 77 -0.51 9.35 13.08
C ASP A 77 -0.72 8.75 11.68
N GLN A 78 -2.00 8.57 11.32
CA GLN A 78 -2.39 8.02 10.02
C GLN A 78 -1.96 8.90 8.84
N VAL A 79 -1.96 10.23 9.00
CA VAL A 79 -1.54 11.15 7.93
C VAL A 79 -0.04 11.00 7.70
N ALA A 80 0.75 10.97 8.77
CA ALA A 80 2.19 10.75 8.68
C ALA A 80 2.53 9.36 8.12
N ARG A 81 1.76 8.32 8.47
CA ARG A 81 1.88 6.97 7.92
C ARG A 81 1.63 6.96 6.40
N ARG A 82 0.52 7.55 5.93
CA ARG A 82 0.23 7.64 4.48
C ARG A 82 1.27 8.47 3.73
N ASN A 83 1.78 9.56 4.32
CA ASN A 83 2.87 10.35 3.73
C ASN A 83 4.15 9.53 3.55
N PHE A 84 4.47 8.68 4.53
CA PHE A 84 5.60 7.75 4.42
C PHE A 84 5.40 6.73 3.30
N ASN A 85 4.22 6.09 3.24
CA ASN A 85 3.90 5.14 2.17
C ASN A 85 4.03 5.77 0.78
N ARG A 86 3.47 6.97 0.61
CA ARG A 86 3.58 7.72 -0.65
C ARG A 86 5.03 8.03 -1.01
N THR A 87 5.86 8.43 -0.05
CA THR A 87 7.30 8.65 -0.30
C THR A 87 8.01 7.39 -0.80
N VAL A 88 7.68 6.24 -0.20
CA VAL A 88 8.21 4.92 -0.62
C VAL A 88 7.77 4.59 -2.05
N LEU A 89 6.48 4.75 -2.35
CA LEU A 89 5.91 4.50 -3.67
C LEU A 89 6.48 5.43 -4.75
N THR A 90 6.64 6.72 -4.45
CA THR A 90 7.26 7.69 -5.38
C THR A 90 8.66 7.22 -5.76
N ALA A 91 9.48 6.82 -4.77
CA ALA A 91 10.84 6.34 -5.02
C ALA A 91 10.87 5.05 -5.84
N GLU A 92 9.89 4.16 -5.68
CA GLU A 92 9.75 2.96 -6.51
C GLU A 92 9.40 3.32 -7.97
N LEU A 93 8.41 4.20 -8.16
CA LEU A 93 7.92 4.63 -9.47
C LEU A 93 8.91 5.50 -10.25
N GLU A 94 9.95 6.06 -9.61
CA GLU A 94 11.06 6.74 -10.28
C GLU A 94 11.80 5.80 -11.26
N SER A 95 11.89 4.51 -10.93
CA SER A 95 12.55 3.50 -11.76
C SER A 95 11.72 3.09 -12.99
N GLN A 96 10.44 3.45 -13.02
CA GLN A 96 9.48 3.03 -14.05
C GLN A 96 9.41 4.03 -15.20
N SER A 97 9.26 3.50 -16.42
CA SER A 97 9.08 4.34 -17.61
C SER A 97 7.72 5.05 -17.57
N PHE A 98 7.65 6.24 -18.19
CA PHE A 98 6.39 6.99 -18.31
C PHE A 98 5.25 6.14 -18.90
N ASN A 99 5.52 5.37 -19.96
CA ASN A 99 4.53 4.49 -20.59
C ASN A 99 4.06 3.35 -19.67
N ALA A 100 4.96 2.83 -18.82
CA ALA A 100 4.58 1.83 -17.83
C ALA A 100 3.64 2.46 -16.80
N CYS A 101 3.98 3.62 -16.24
CA CYS A 101 3.13 4.35 -15.28
C CYS A 101 1.75 4.68 -15.86
N THR A 102 1.68 5.20 -17.08
CA THR A 102 0.40 5.48 -17.74
C THR A 102 -0.47 4.23 -17.88
N ARG A 103 0.13 3.08 -18.22
CA ARG A 103 -0.59 1.82 -18.35
C ARG A 103 -1.07 1.27 -17.00
N MET A 104 -0.20 1.31 -15.98
CA MET A 104 -0.55 0.90 -14.62
C MET A 104 -1.73 1.73 -14.11
N LEU A 105 -1.66 3.06 -14.28
CA LEU A 105 -2.74 3.96 -13.89
C LEU A 105 -4.04 3.64 -14.63
N ALA A 106 -4.00 3.48 -15.96
CA ALA A 106 -5.19 3.15 -16.75
C ALA A 106 -5.89 1.85 -16.30
N HIS A 107 -5.12 0.82 -15.90
CA HIS A 107 -5.71 -0.40 -15.36
C HIS A 107 -6.34 -0.21 -13.98
N LEU A 108 -5.69 0.61 -13.13
CA LEU A 108 -6.18 0.88 -11.78
C LEU A 108 -7.37 1.85 -11.76
N GLU A 109 -7.45 2.81 -12.68
CA GLU A 109 -8.61 3.69 -12.81
C GLU A 109 -9.79 2.98 -13.52
N GLY A 110 -9.49 2.04 -14.42
CA GLY A 110 -10.50 1.30 -15.18
C GLY A 110 -11.25 0.23 -14.37
N GLY A 111 -12.15 -0.50 -15.05
CA GLY A 111 -13.02 -1.49 -14.42
C GLY A 111 -12.28 -2.62 -13.67
N TYR A 112 -11.06 -2.97 -14.09
CA TYR A 112 -10.22 -3.90 -13.33
C TYR A 112 -9.89 -3.36 -11.94
N GLY A 113 -9.37 -2.13 -11.86
CA GLY A 113 -8.98 -1.52 -10.59
C GLY A 113 -10.16 -1.17 -9.70
N GLN A 114 -11.29 -0.75 -10.29
CA GLN A 114 -12.54 -0.56 -9.55
C GLN A 114 -12.99 -1.88 -8.89
N HIS A 115 -13.03 -2.99 -9.64
CA HIS A 115 -13.34 -4.31 -9.09
C HIS A 115 -12.35 -4.73 -8.00
N LEU A 116 -11.05 -4.58 -8.25
CA LEU A 116 -10.00 -4.91 -7.28
C LEU A 116 -10.18 -4.15 -5.97
N ARG A 117 -10.43 -2.84 -6.01
CA ARG A 117 -10.68 -2.03 -4.80
C ARG A 117 -11.89 -2.55 -4.04
N GLY A 118 -13.00 -2.85 -4.74
CA GLY A 118 -14.19 -3.45 -4.14
C GLY A 118 -13.92 -4.80 -3.46
N VAL A 119 -13.09 -5.66 -4.08
CA VAL A 119 -12.69 -6.95 -3.49
C VAL A 119 -11.87 -6.76 -2.21
N LEU A 120 -10.96 -5.78 -2.21
CA LEU A 120 -10.13 -5.47 -1.05
C LEU A 120 -10.96 -4.87 0.10
N ASP A 121 -11.89 -3.96 -0.19
CA ASP A 121 -12.81 -3.38 0.79
C ASP A 121 -13.68 -4.47 1.42
N PHE A 122 -14.32 -5.30 0.59
CA PHE A 122 -15.12 -6.44 1.06
C PHE A 122 -14.29 -7.38 1.95
N ALA A 123 -13.08 -7.76 1.50
CA ALA A 123 -12.23 -8.66 2.26
C ALA A 123 -11.80 -8.06 3.60
N ALA A 124 -11.46 -6.76 3.65
CA ALA A 124 -11.10 -6.08 4.89
C ALA A 124 -12.27 -6.06 5.88
N GLU A 125 -13.49 -5.78 5.42
CA GLU A 125 -14.69 -5.84 6.25
C GLU A 125 -14.97 -7.24 6.79
N GLN A 126 -14.88 -8.28 5.96
CA GLN A 126 -15.12 -9.65 6.40
C GLN A 126 -14.06 -10.13 7.40
N VAL A 127 -12.78 -9.83 7.14
CA VAL A 127 -11.69 -10.14 8.08
C VAL A 127 -11.89 -9.39 9.40
N GLY A 128 -12.29 -8.11 9.37
CA GLY A 128 -12.56 -7.33 10.57
C GLY A 128 -13.71 -7.86 11.43
N GLN A 129 -14.60 -8.67 10.86
CA GLN A 129 -15.71 -9.30 11.58
C GLN A 129 -15.40 -10.71 12.08
N THR A 130 -14.46 -11.42 11.45
CA THR A 130 -14.21 -12.86 11.70
C THR A 130 -12.88 -13.16 12.38
N GLU A 131 -11.88 -12.32 12.17
CA GLU A 131 -10.53 -12.55 12.67
C GLU A 131 -10.33 -11.84 14.01
N GLU A 132 -9.82 -12.58 14.98
CA GLU A 132 -9.53 -12.05 16.32
C GLU A 132 -8.14 -11.43 16.41
N ASP A 133 -7.22 -11.84 15.55
CA ASP A 133 -5.86 -11.30 15.52
C ASP A 133 -5.86 -9.84 14.98
N PRO A 134 -5.61 -8.83 15.84
CA PRO A 134 -5.66 -7.43 15.43
C PRO A 134 -4.58 -7.08 14.38
N VAL A 135 -3.49 -7.84 14.32
CA VAL A 135 -2.43 -7.62 13.32
C VAL A 135 -2.93 -7.99 11.94
N LYS A 136 -3.64 -9.12 11.82
CA LYS A 136 -4.24 -9.55 10.55
C LYS A 136 -5.38 -8.64 10.11
N VAL A 137 -6.25 -8.24 11.05
CA VAL A 137 -7.29 -7.24 10.79
C VAL A 137 -6.67 -5.95 10.27
N SER A 138 -5.69 -5.39 10.98
CA SER A 138 -4.99 -4.18 10.55
C SER A 138 -4.32 -4.34 9.18
N THR A 139 -3.72 -5.50 8.91
CA THR A 139 -3.10 -5.80 7.61
C THR A 139 -4.12 -5.80 6.47
N ALA A 140 -5.29 -6.43 6.65
CA ALA A 140 -6.34 -6.45 5.65
C ALA A 140 -6.83 -5.04 5.31
N TYR A 141 -7.05 -4.19 6.32
CA TYR A 141 -7.45 -2.79 6.12
C TYR A 141 -6.38 -1.91 5.47
N LYS A 142 -5.10 -2.31 5.46
CA LYS A 142 -4.04 -1.57 4.75
C LYS A 142 -4.09 -1.77 3.24
N TYR A 143 -4.60 -2.90 2.74
CA TYR A 143 -4.59 -3.17 1.30
C TYR A 143 -5.42 -2.17 0.48
N PRO A 144 -6.67 -1.82 0.85
CA PRO A 144 -7.43 -0.77 0.16
C PRO A 144 -6.73 0.60 0.18
N THR A 145 -6.18 0.99 1.33
CA THR A 145 -5.48 2.27 1.47
C THR A 145 -4.22 2.33 0.60
N LEU A 146 -3.45 1.24 0.54
CA LEU A 146 -2.23 1.19 -0.26
C LEU A 146 -2.52 1.19 -1.76
N ILE A 147 -3.58 0.53 -2.23
CA ILE A 147 -3.94 0.62 -3.66
C ILE A 147 -4.38 2.04 -4.05
N GLU A 148 -5.07 2.75 -3.15
CA GLU A 148 -5.35 4.17 -3.33
C GLU A 148 -4.06 5.01 -3.36
N ASP A 149 -3.14 4.78 -2.43
CA ASP A 149 -1.83 5.45 -2.40
C ASP A 149 -1.02 5.21 -3.69
N ILE A 150 -1.09 4.01 -4.28
CA ILE A 150 -0.45 3.70 -5.58
C ILE A 150 -1.04 4.55 -6.71
N ILE A 151 -2.37 4.70 -6.75
CA ILE A 151 -3.05 5.51 -7.78
C ILE A 151 -2.64 6.98 -7.66
N ILE A 152 -2.63 7.52 -6.43
CA ILE A 152 -2.18 8.88 -6.15
C ILE A 152 -0.73 9.07 -6.57
N ALA A 153 0.17 8.16 -6.18
CA ALA A 153 1.59 8.24 -6.53
C ALA A 153 1.81 8.14 -8.06
N LEU A 154 1.00 7.35 -8.78
CA LEU A 154 1.01 7.29 -10.25
C LEU A 154 0.54 8.59 -10.89
N HIS A 155 -0.51 9.24 -10.36
CA HIS A 155 -0.92 10.56 -10.82
C HIS A 155 0.19 11.59 -10.66
N GLU A 156 0.78 11.67 -9.47
CA GLU A 156 1.87 12.60 -9.16
C GLU A 156 3.07 12.36 -10.10
N ARG A 157 3.43 11.08 -10.31
CA ARG A 157 4.49 10.66 -11.24
C ARG A 157 4.24 11.08 -12.69
N LEU A 158 2.98 11.21 -13.08
CA LEU A 158 2.53 11.65 -14.40
C LEU A 158 2.19 13.15 -14.46
N GLY A 159 2.50 13.91 -13.40
CA GLY A 159 2.30 15.36 -13.33
C GLY A 159 0.86 15.79 -13.06
N ARG A 160 0.01 14.89 -12.54
CA ARG A 160 -1.37 15.17 -12.11
C ARG A 160 -1.41 15.18 -10.58
N TYR A 161 -1.84 16.29 -9.98
CA TYR A 161 -1.87 16.49 -8.53
C TYR A 161 -3.31 16.67 -8.04
N ASP A 162 -3.52 16.52 -6.73
CA ASP A 162 -4.82 16.71 -6.06
C ASP A 162 -5.97 15.88 -6.65
N VAL A 163 -5.64 14.68 -7.14
CA VAL A 163 -6.62 13.78 -7.74
C VAL A 163 -7.36 13.00 -6.64
N LEU A 164 -8.68 13.05 -6.68
CA LEU A 164 -9.54 12.18 -5.90
C LEU A 164 -9.65 10.82 -6.59
N VAL A 165 -9.40 9.75 -5.85
CA VAL A 165 -9.55 8.39 -6.36
C VAL A 165 -11.01 7.96 -6.20
N ASP A 166 -11.63 7.56 -7.30
CA ASP A 166 -12.99 7.04 -7.27
C ASP A 166 -13.06 5.76 -6.43
N PRO A 167 -14.15 5.56 -5.67
CA PRO A 167 -14.34 4.37 -4.84
C PRO A 167 -14.31 3.08 -5.68
N GLY A 168 -14.04 1.97 -5.00
CA GLY A 168 -14.14 0.65 -5.59
C GLY A 168 -15.57 0.27 -6.00
N ALA A 169 -15.69 -0.82 -6.76
CA ALA A 169 -16.98 -1.44 -7.03
C ALA A 169 -17.64 -1.87 -5.71
N TYR A 170 -18.94 -1.68 -5.60
CA TYR A 170 -19.68 -2.07 -4.42
C TYR A 170 -19.92 -3.59 -4.42
N ILE A 171 -19.19 -4.31 -3.56
CA ILE A 171 -19.29 -5.77 -3.39
C ILE A 171 -19.78 -6.04 -1.97
N GLN A 172 -20.99 -6.61 -1.84
CA GLN A 172 -21.60 -6.87 -0.53
C GLN A 172 -21.57 -8.35 -0.12
N ARG A 173 -21.43 -9.26 -1.08
CA ARG A 173 -21.61 -10.70 -0.86
C ARG A 173 -20.47 -11.50 -1.44
N HIS A 174 -20.12 -12.58 -0.74
CA HIS A 174 -19.15 -13.57 -1.22
C HIS A 174 -19.48 -14.10 -2.63
N SER A 175 -20.76 -14.26 -2.97
CA SER A 175 -21.20 -14.74 -4.29
C SER A 175 -20.83 -13.81 -5.46
N GLU A 176 -20.47 -12.56 -5.17
CA GLU A 176 -20.05 -11.57 -6.16
C GLU A 176 -18.54 -11.62 -6.43
N LEU A 177 -17.79 -12.41 -5.64
CA LEU A 177 -16.38 -12.69 -5.88
C LEU A 177 -16.22 -13.74 -6.98
N THR A 178 -15.26 -13.52 -7.88
CA THR A 178 -14.87 -14.55 -8.83
C THR A 178 -13.94 -15.57 -8.18
N SER A 179 -13.82 -16.76 -8.77
CA SER A 179 -12.84 -17.76 -8.32
C SER A 179 -11.38 -17.26 -8.38
N LYS A 180 -11.09 -16.28 -9.24
CA LYS A 180 -9.78 -15.64 -9.32
C LYS A 180 -9.54 -14.69 -8.15
N ASP A 181 -10.58 -13.98 -7.71
CA ASP A 181 -10.50 -13.07 -6.56
C ASP A 181 -10.23 -13.86 -5.28
N ILE A 182 -10.99 -14.93 -5.06
CA ILE A 182 -10.81 -15.84 -3.92
C ILE A 182 -9.38 -16.40 -3.92
N LYS A 183 -8.89 -16.90 -5.07
CA LYS A 183 -7.53 -17.44 -5.16
C LYS A 183 -6.45 -16.38 -4.92
N ALA A 184 -6.69 -15.14 -5.35
CA ALA A 184 -5.76 -14.03 -5.12
C ALA A 184 -5.71 -13.66 -3.63
N LEU A 185 -6.86 -13.53 -2.97
CA LEU A 185 -6.98 -13.29 -1.53
C LEU A 185 -6.30 -14.39 -0.70
N SER A 186 -6.52 -15.66 -1.07
CA SER A 186 -5.86 -16.78 -0.40
C SER A 186 -4.34 -16.73 -0.53
N SER A 187 -3.80 -16.11 -1.58
CA SER A 187 -2.35 -15.98 -1.77
C SER A 187 -1.66 -15.02 -0.79
N VAL A 188 -2.45 -14.23 -0.05
CA VAL A 188 -2.00 -13.33 1.01
C VAL A 188 -2.57 -13.73 2.38
N GLY A 189 -3.08 -14.96 2.51
CA GLY A 189 -3.58 -15.50 3.78
C GLY A 189 -5.03 -15.16 4.11
N ILE A 190 -5.79 -14.56 3.19
CA ILE A 190 -7.24 -14.35 3.36
C ILE A 190 -7.98 -15.55 2.75
N GLY A 191 -8.28 -16.52 3.60
CA GLY A 191 -8.97 -17.76 3.25
C GLY A 191 -10.48 -17.59 3.01
N ALA A 192 -11.11 -18.56 2.37
CA ALA A 192 -12.55 -18.54 2.09
C ALA A 192 -13.40 -18.56 3.36
N ASP A 193 -12.92 -19.21 4.42
CA ASP A 193 -13.52 -19.23 5.76
C ASP A 193 -13.71 -17.83 6.35
N LEU A 194 -12.74 -16.93 6.10
CA LEU A 194 -12.82 -15.54 6.54
C LEU A 194 -13.78 -14.70 5.69
N LEU A 195 -14.11 -15.14 4.47
CA LEU A 195 -14.91 -14.37 3.51
C LEU A 195 -16.41 -14.73 3.52
N THR A 196 -16.80 -15.78 4.24
CA THR A 196 -18.19 -16.30 4.27
C THR A 196 -18.95 -15.98 5.56
N ALA A 197 -18.42 -15.06 6.40
CA ALA A 197 -18.92 -14.76 7.73
C ALA A 197 -20.43 -14.48 7.82
N ASN A 198 -21.03 -13.96 6.73
CA ASN A 198 -22.44 -13.56 6.65
C ASN A 198 -23.18 -14.19 5.45
N ALA A 199 -22.78 -15.38 5.01
CA ALA A 199 -23.52 -16.13 3.98
C ALA A 199 -24.82 -16.76 4.52
#